data_AF-A0A929E616-F1
#
_entry.id   AF-A0A929E616-F1
#
_cell.length_a   1.000
_cell.length_b   1.000
_cell.length_c   1.000
_cell.angle_alpha   90.00
_cell.angle_beta   90.00
_cell.angle_gamma   90.00
#
_symmetry.space_group_name_H-M   'P 1'
#
loop_
_entity.id
_entity.type
_entity.pdbx_description
1 polymer ?
#
loop_
_entity_poly.entity_id
_entity_poly.type
_entity_poly.pdbx_seq_one_letter_code
_entity_poly.pdbx_strand_id
1 'polypeptide(L)'
;MQTILLGLDAFDPQVFERLLERGRMPNLARYVDKSGYARFEVSNPPQSEVSWTSIATGQNPGMHGIFDFVHRIPSTYTPYVSLLPTKKGFGGTQFRSPFTARTIFDHTVQKGYQATALWWPATFPARIESPARILPGLGTPDIHGKLGTGVLFTTEKEIDTGHLKTQVAFLEEKRKGLYHGILKGPVRKKRTGTEDTTLGFEVEVIDDSSARLHLGGHAKDLILGQWSPVFEVVFKIGMLYKLRAVTRVILTQIQSEIRLYFLPLQIHPLHSPWRYATPGGFVKRTWQEHGPFLTIGWPQDTTGLEDGCMSDEQFLALADSIFETRERILMHQLDSFNEGLLASVFDTMDRVQHMFWRDRPDVIEAWYQKLDALVGRVEEKMLGRGLDSAHLLIV
;
A
#
# COMPACT_ATOMS: atom_id res chain seq x y z
N MET A 1 15.94 2.66 -25.75
CA MET A 1 15.43 1.49 -24.98
C MET A 1 13.99 1.78 -24.59
N GLN A 2 13.07 0.83 -24.72
CA GLN A 2 11.68 0.96 -24.27
C GLN A 2 11.27 -0.33 -23.58
N THR A 3 11.16 -0.30 -22.25
CA THR A 3 10.83 -1.49 -21.46
C THR A 3 9.77 -1.14 -20.42
N ILE A 4 8.72 -1.95 -20.38
CA ILE A 4 7.66 -1.93 -19.37
C ILE A 4 7.77 -3.23 -18.57
N LEU A 5 7.79 -3.14 -17.24
CA LEU A 5 7.83 -4.29 -16.35
C LEU A 5 6.61 -4.26 -15.44
N LEU A 6 5.76 -5.28 -15.55
CA LEU A 6 4.60 -5.49 -14.68
C LEU A 6 4.94 -6.60 -13.70
N GLY A 7 5.00 -6.25 -12.42
CA GLY A 7 5.17 -7.21 -11.33
C GLY A 7 3.82 -7.67 -10.79
N LEU A 8 3.56 -8.97 -10.75
CA LEU A 8 2.35 -9.59 -10.22
C LEU A 8 2.71 -10.40 -8.96
N ASP A 9 2.53 -9.81 -7.77
CA ASP A 9 2.93 -10.46 -6.53
C ASP A 9 2.09 -11.71 -6.23
N ALA A 10 2.77 -12.77 -5.77
CA ALA A 10 2.23 -14.09 -5.50
C ALA A 10 1.46 -14.76 -6.67
N PHE A 11 1.80 -14.44 -7.92
CA PHE A 11 1.22 -15.06 -9.11
C PHE A 11 1.77 -16.48 -9.33
N ASP A 12 1.05 -17.49 -8.85
CA ASP A 12 1.48 -18.89 -8.86
C ASP A 12 1.36 -19.50 -10.28
N PRO A 13 2.46 -20.06 -10.83
CA PRO A 13 2.46 -20.65 -12.16
C PRO A 13 1.50 -21.83 -12.31
N GLN A 14 1.27 -22.64 -11.27
CA GLN A 14 0.35 -23.78 -11.31
C GLN A 14 -1.11 -23.33 -11.37
N VAL A 15 -1.45 -22.21 -10.73
CA VAL A 15 -2.80 -21.63 -10.85
C VAL A 15 -2.97 -21.06 -12.25
N PHE A 16 -1.99 -20.27 -12.72
CA PHE A 16 -1.99 -19.71 -14.06
C PHE A 16 -2.18 -20.77 -15.14
N GLU A 17 -1.34 -21.81 -15.17
CA GLU A 17 -1.40 -22.88 -16.17
C GLU A 17 -2.75 -23.59 -16.18
N ARG A 18 -3.31 -23.88 -15.00
CA ARG A 18 -4.64 -24.51 -14.88
C ARG A 18 -5.75 -23.61 -15.43
N LEU A 19 -5.66 -22.30 -15.22
CA LEU A 19 -6.63 -21.35 -15.76
C LEU A 19 -6.43 -21.12 -17.26
N LEU A 20 -5.19 -21.15 -17.72
CA LEU A 20 -4.81 -21.09 -19.13
C LEU A 20 -5.40 -22.27 -19.90
N GLU A 21 -5.21 -23.51 -19.41
CA GLU A 21 -5.79 -24.74 -19.99
C GLU A 21 -7.32 -24.69 -20.07
N ARG A 22 -7.97 -23.98 -19.14
CA ARG A 22 -9.43 -23.77 -19.12
C ARG A 22 -9.89 -22.61 -20.02
N GLY A 23 -8.98 -21.96 -20.75
CA GLY A 23 -9.30 -20.82 -21.61
C GLY A 23 -9.72 -19.56 -20.84
N ARG A 24 -9.33 -19.44 -19.57
CA ARG A 24 -9.76 -18.34 -18.69
C ARG A 24 -8.80 -17.16 -18.60
N MET A 25 -7.67 -17.25 -19.30
CA MET A 25 -6.59 -16.25 -19.31
C MET A 25 -6.28 -15.78 -20.75
N PRO A 26 -7.27 -15.22 -21.49
CA PRO A 26 -7.13 -14.98 -22.93
C PRO A 26 -6.03 -13.98 -23.29
N ASN A 27 -5.77 -12.96 -22.47
CA ASN A 27 -4.75 -11.96 -22.78
C ASN A 27 -3.35 -12.51 -22.55
N LEU A 28 -3.14 -13.17 -21.41
CA LEU A 28 -1.89 -13.85 -21.10
C LEU A 28 -1.64 -15.02 -22.04
N ALA A 29 -2.67 -15.75 -22.49
CA ALA A 29 -2.52 -16.78 -23.53
C ALA A 29 -1.89 -16.19 -24.80
N ARG A 30 -2.48 -15.11 -25.33
CA ARG A 30 -1.94 -14.40 -26.51
C ARG A 30 -0.53 -13.88 -26.26
N TYR A 31 -0.26 -13.36 -25.06
CA TYR A 31 1.06 -12.87 -24.70
C TYR A 31 2.10 -14.00 -24.65
N VAL A 32 1.76 -15.15 -24.06
CA VAL A 32 2.63 -16.33 -23.98
C VAL A 32 2.93 -16.89 -25.38
N ASP A 33 1.91 -16.99 -26.24
CA ASP A 33 2.09 -17.48 -27.62
C ASP A 33 3.05 -16.59 -28.43
N LYS A 34 3.04 -15.27 -28.16
CA LYS A 34 3.87 -14.28 -28.87
C LYS A 34 5.28 -14.12 -28.26
N SER A 35 5.37 -14.06 -26.94
CA SER A 35 6.56 -13.59 -26.19
C SER A 35 7.26 -14.70 -25.41
N GLY A 36 6.62 -15.86 -25.27
CA GLY A 36 7.11 -16.98 -24.48
C GLY A 36 6.69 -16.93 -23.01
N TYR A 37 6.86 -18.07 -22.35
CA TYR A 37 6.60 -18.29 -20.93
C TYR A 37 7.70 -19.17 -20.34
N ALA A 38 8.13 -18.84 -19.13
CA ALA A 38 9.05 -19.67 -18.36
C ALA A 38 8.70 -19.57 -16.87
N ARG A 39 8.83 -20.69 -16.16
CA ARG A 39 8.81 -20.67 -14.69
C ARG A 39 10.15 -20.14 -14.18
N PHE A 40 10.10 -19.20 -13.25
CA PHE A 40 11.28 -18.73 -12.54
C PHE A 40 11.41 -19.44 -11.19
N GLU A 41 12.65 -19.73 -10.80
CA GLU A 41 12.94 -20.14 -9.44
C GLU A 41 12.79 -18.91 -8.52
N VAL A 42 12.02 -19.07 -7.44
CA VAL A 42 11.84 -18.03 -6.42
C VAL A 42 13.13 -17.82 -5.65
N SER A 43 13.34 -16.64 -5.07
CA SER A 43 14.49 -16.42 -4.18
C SER A 43 14.51 -17.43 -3.03
N ASN A 44 15.71 -17.74 -2.52
CA ASN A 44 15.86 -18.46 -1.27
C ASN A 44 16.41 -17.51 -0.19
N PRO A 45 15.59 -17.11 0.81
CA PRO A 45 14.24 -17.61 1.11
C PRO A 45 13.11 -17.00 0.24
N PRO A 46 11.95 -17.70 0.11
CA PRO A 46 10.86 -17.31 -0.80
C PRO A 46 9.91 -16.30 -0.15
N GLN A 47 10.43 -15.11 0.16
CA GLN A 47 9.66 -14.00 0.72
C GLN A 47 9.56 -12.86 -0.31
N SER A 48 8.44 -12.14 -0.34
CA SER A 48 8.18 -11.10 -1.35
C SER A 48 9.27 -10.03 -1.36
N GLU A 49 9.65 -9.49 -0.21
CA GLU A 49 10.71 -8.49 -0.09
C GLU A 49 12.07 -8.99 -0.54
N VAL A 50 12.35 -10.29 -0.37
CA VAL A 50 13.60 -10.91 -0.80
C VAL A 50 13.61 -11.04 -2.33
N SER A 51 12.54 -11.58 -2.90
CA SER A 51 12.37 -11.76 -4.35
C SER A 51 12.37 -10.42 -5.09
N TRP A 52 11.57 -9.44 -4.65
CA TRP A 52 11.49 -8.13 -5.30
C TRP A 52 12.79 -7.33 -5.17
N THR A 53 13.54 -7.48 -4.06
CA THR A 53 14.88 -6.88 -3.94
C THR A 53 15.87 -7.57 -4.87
N SER A 54 15.81 -8.91 -5.01
CA SER A 54 16.63 -9.65 -5.95
C SER A 54 16.38 -9.21 -7.39
N ILE A 55 15.11 -9.08 -7.80
CA ILE A 55 14.71 -8.56 -9.12
C ILE A 55 15.22 -7.12 -9.31
N ALA A 56 15.05 -6.27 -8.30
CA ALA A 56 15.47 -4.87 -8.39
C ALA A 56 16.98 -4.72 -8.57
N THR A 57 17.78 -5.59 -7.96
CA THR A 57 19.24 -5.42 -7.85
C THR A 57 20.03 -6.34 -8.78
N GLY A 58 19.41 -7.42 -9.28
CA GLY A 58 20.11 -8.51 -9.96
C GLY A 58 21.05 -9.29 -9.03
N GLN A 59 20.86 -9.19 -7.72
CA GLN A 59 21.70 -9.81 -6.70
C GLN A 59 20.91 -10.83 -5.89
N ASN A 60 21.60 -11.83 -5.33
CA ASN A 60 20.98 -12.78 -4.40
C ASN A 60 20.91 -12.20 -2.96
N PRO A 61 20.17 -12.87 -2.04
CA PRO A 61 20.00 -12.40 -0.66
C PRO A 61 21.28 -12.19 0.12
N GLY A 62 22.30 -13.03 -0.11
CA GLY A 62 23.62 -12.90 0.50
C GLY A 62 24.35 -11.60 0.13
N MET A 63 24.01 -11.00 -1.01
CA MET A 63 24.63 -9.78 -1.52
C MET A 63 23.84 -8.52 -1.15
N HIS A 64 22.52 -8.52 -1.34
CA HIS A 64 21.70 -7.34 -1.00
C HIS A 64 21.31 -7.27 0.48
N GLY A 65 21.43 -8.39 1.23
CA GLY A 65 21.31 -8.44 2.69
C GLY A 65 19.88 -8.46 3.24
N ILE A 66 18.88 -8.74 2.40
CA ILE A 66 17.47 -8.87 2.80
C ILE A 66 17.15 -10.36 2.82
N PHE A 67 16.78 -10.90 3.98
CA PHE A 67 16.53 -12.34 4.17
C PHE A 67 15.14 -12.65 4.70
N ASP A 68 14.47 -11.71 5.35
CA ASP A 68 13.14 -11.89 5.96
C ASP A 68 12.58 -10.50 6.29
N PHE A 69 11.29 -10.37 6.55
CA PHE A 69 10.64 -9.19 7.12
C PHE A 69 11.18 -8.85 8.51
N VAL A 70 11.60 -9.86 9.27
CA VAL A 70 12.12 -9.70 10.63
C VAL A 70 13.56 -10.17 10.71
N HIS A 71 14.45 -9.24 11.04
CA HIS A 71 15.83 -9.55 11.37
C HIS A 71 16.04 -9.44 12.88
N ARG A 72 17.16 -9.98 13.36
CA ARG A 72 17.60 -9.82 14.76
C ARG A 72 18.90 -9.07 14.83
N ILE A 73 19.06 -8.22 15.84
CA ILE A 73 20.35 -7.59 16.15
C ILE A 73 21.26 -8.69 16.72
N PRO A 74 22.39 -9.07 16.08
CA PRO A 74 23.16 -10.24 16.51
C PRO A 74 23.66 -10.19 17.96
N SER A 75 23.96 -8.99 18.48
CA SER A 75 24.46 -8.82 19.84
C SER A 75 23.38 -8.90 20.93
N THR A 76 22.12 -8.60 20.61
CA THR A 76 21.04 -8.52 21.61
C THR A 76 19.88 -9.48 21.33
N TYR A 77 19.88 -10.12 20.15
CA TYR A 77 18.78 -10.94 19.62
C TYR A 77 17.44 -10.21 19.49
N THR A 78 17.42 -8.88 19.64
CA THR A 78 16.19 -8.10 19.55
C THR A 78 15.70 -8.09 18.10
N PRO A 79 14.41 -8.44 17.85
CA PRO A 79 13.85 -8.40 16.51
C PRO A 79 13.66 -6.94 16.04
N TYR A 80 13.81 -6.73 14.74
CA TYR A 80 13.47 -5.48 14.07
C TYR A 80 12.93 -5.77 12.67
N VAL A 81 12.09 -4.88 12.15
CA VAL A 81 11.57 -4.98 10.79
C VAL A 81 12.69 -4.63 9.82
N SER A 82 13.14 -5.61 9.04
CA SER A 82 14.31 -5.52 8.14
C SER A 82 14.15 -4.45 7.06
N LEU A 83 12.90 -4.22 6.63
CA LEU A 83 12.51 -3.22 5.65
C LEU A 83 12.52 -1.79 6.19
N LEU A 84 12.55 -1.63 7.51
CA LEU A 84 12.45 -0.35 8.19
C LEU A 84 13.65 -0.10 9.10
N PRO A 85 14.90 -0.27 8.63
CA PRO A 85 16.04 -0.05 9.50
C PRO A 85 16.12 1.44 9.84
N THR A 86 16.52 1.71 11.07
CA THR A 86 16.65 3.08 11.56
C THR A 86 18.07 3.38 12.02
N LYS A 87 18.44 4.65 11.98
CA LYS A 87 19.69 5.15 12.55
C LYS A 87 19.43 6.38 13.39
N LYS A 88 20.05 6.44 14.57
CA LYS A 88 20.07 7.64 15.41
C LYS A 88 21.03 8.65 14.78
N GLY A 89 20.54 9.87 14.56
CA GLY A 89 21.32 11.02 14.11
C GLY A 89 21.11 12.23 15.01
N PHE A 90 21.79 13.34 14.67
CA PHE A 90 21.75 14.60 15.44
C PHE A 90 20.33 15.19 15.57
N GLY A 91 19.41 14.85 14.64
CA GLY A 91 18.01 15.28 14.65
C GLY A 91 17.00 14.20 15.09
N GLY A 92 17.46 13.10 15.69
CA GLY A 92 16.60 11.96 16.09
C GLY A 92 16.77 10.72 15.22
N THR A 93 15.83 9.78 15.35
CA THR A 93 15.84 8.52 14.61
C THR A 93 15.30 8.73 13.20
N GLN A 94 16.07 8.33 12.18
CA GLN A 94 15.65 8.39 10.77
C GLN A 94 15.68 6.99 10.15
N PHE A 95 14.75 6.74 9.23
CA PHE A 95 14.79 5.55 8.39
C PHE A 95 15.99 5.58 7.46
N ARG A 96 16.53 4.39 7.17
CA ARG A 96 17.56 4.17 6.16
C ARG A 96 17.03 3.22 5.10
N SER A 97 17.64 3.28 3.92
CA SER A 97 17.41 2.28 2.88
C SER A 97 17.68 0.88 3.43
N PRO A 98 16.80 -0.11 3.19
CA PRO A 98 16.95 -1.48 3.69
C PRO A 98 18.16 -2.20 3.08
N PHE A 99 18.56 -1.81 1.87
CA PHE A 99 19.79 -2.29 1.22
C PHE A 99 20.56 -1.12 0.57
N THR A 100 21.83 -1.37 0.23
CA THR A 100 22.73 -0.37 -0.40
C THR A 100 23.03 -0.66 -1.86
N ALA A 101 22.68 -1.83 -2.38
CA ALA A 101 22.84 -2.20 -3.77
C ALA A 101 22.13 -1.21 -4.72
N ARG A 102 22.76 -0.94 -5.87
CA ARG A 102 22.12 -0.19 -6.96
C ARG A 102 21.06 -1.06 -7.60
N THR A 103 19.95 -0.46 -7.98
CA THR A 103 18.86 -1.16 -8.66
C THR A 103 18.94 -0.99 -10.17
N ILE A 104 18.20 -1.81 -10.92
CA ILE A 104 17.99 -1.66 -12.37
C ILE A 104 17.48 -0.27 -12.72
N PHE A 105 16.74 0.41 -11.83
CA PHE A 105 16.29 1.79 -11.99
C PHE A 105 17.47 2.77 -11.94
N ASP A 106 18.37 2.61 -10.96
CA ASP A 106 19.57 3.44 -10.86
C ASP A 106 20.49 3.24 -12.06
N HIS A 107 20.67 1.98 -12.48
CA HIS A 107 21.47 1.63 -13.65
C HIS A 107 20.88 2.17 -14.96
N THR A 108 19.55 2.15 -15.09
CA THR A 108 18.84 2.72 -16.25
C THR A 108 19.12 4.21 -16.37
N VAL A 109 19.02 4.96 -15.28
CA VAL A 109 19.31 6.40 -15.32
C VAL A 109 20.78 6.70 -15.52
N GLN A 110 21.69 5.91 -14.96
CA GLN A 110 23.13 6.04 -15.22
C GLN A 110 23.49 5.85 -16.70
N LYS A 111 22.69 5.08 -17.45
CA LYS A 111 22.84 4.91 -18.91
C LYS A 111 22.19 6.03 -19.73
N GLY A 112 21.62 7.05 -19.09
CA GLY A 112 21.01 8.20 -19.75
C GLY A 112 19.51 8.05 -20.08
N TYR A 113 18.86 6.97 -19.65
CA TYR A 113 17.43 6.75 -19.88
C TYR A 113 16.57 7.15 -18.68
N GLN A 114 15.29 7.43 -18.89
CA GLN A 114 14.36 7.61 -17.77
C GLN A 114 14.03 6.27 -17.09
N ALA A 115 13.84 6.29 -15.77
CA ALA A 115 13.34 5.14 -15.02
C ALA A 115 12.21 5.59 -14.10
N THR A 116 11.09 4.87 -14.14
CA THR A 116 9.95 5.03 -13.24
C THR A 116 9.62 3.69 -12.61
N ALA A 117 9.53 3.63 -11.29
CA ALA A 117 9.12 2.45 -10.53
C ALA A 117 7.93 2.82 -9.62
N LEU A 118 6.83 2.10 -9.75
CA LEU A 118 5.58 2.34 -9.03
C LEU A 118 5.32 1.20 -8.05
N TRP A 119 5.14 1.54 -6.78
CA TRP A 119 4.94 0.61 -5.66
C TRP A 119 5.98 -0.50 -5.57
N TRP A 120 7.23 -0.20 -5.92
CA TRP A 120 8.29 -1.20 -5.87
C TRP A 120 8.66 -1.53 -4.41
N PRO A 121 8.67 -2.82 -4.01
CA PRO A 121 9.04 -3.23 -2.65
C PRO A 121 10.43 -2.78 -2.19
N ALA A 122 10.58 -2.57 -0.89
CA ALA A 122 11.85 -2.25 -0.24
C ALA A 122 12.56 -0.97 -0.76
N THR A 123 11.81 -0.03 -1.35
CA THR A 123 12.36 1.24 -1.86
C THR A 123 12.08 2.44 -0.96
N PHE A 124 11.45 2.23 0.20
CA PHE A 124 11.33 3.24 1.25
C PHE A 124 12.54 3.20 2.20
N PRO A 125 13.04 4.34 2.71
CA PRO A 125 12.73 5.69 2.26
C PRO A 125 13.34 5.95 0.88
N ALA A 126 12.71 6.86 0.13
CA ALA A 126 13.20 7.19 -1.20
C ALA A 126 14.62 7.76 -1.17
N ARG A 127 15.51 7.18 -1.98
CA ARG A 127 16.94 7.54 -2.07
C ARG A 127 17.11 8.86 -2.81
N ILE A 128 17.83 9.80 -2.20
CA ILE A 128 18.03 11.16 -2.73
C ILE A 128 18.97 11.14 -3.92
N GLU A 129 19.94 10.23 -3.88
CA GLU A 129 20.98 10.06 -4.88
C GLU A 129 20.45 9.40 -6.16
N SER A 130 19.28 8.77 -6.10
CA SER A 130 18.66 8.15 -7.27
C SER A 130 17.83 9.18 -8.04
N PRO A 131 18.19 9.48 -9.30
CA PRO A 131 17.37 10.33 -10.17
C PRO A 131 16.13 9.62 -10.75
N ALA A 132 15.90 8.34 -10.43
CA ALA A 132 14.73 7.60 -10.87
C ALA A 132 13.45 8.15 -10.21
N ARG A 133 12.31 8.03 -10.91
CA ARG A 133 10.98 8.33 -10.36
C ARG A 133 10.51 7.10 -9.60
N ILE A 134 10.35 7.17 -8.28
CA ILE A 134 10.02 6.02 -7.44
C ILE A 134 8.86 6.38 -6.52
N LEU A 135 7.76 5.63 -6.62
CA LEU A 135 6.78 5.48 -5.54
C LEU A 135 7.09 4.16 -4.81
N PRO A 136 7.29 4.16 -3.49
CA PRO A 136 7.58 2.93 -2.78
C PRO A 136 6.33 2.08 -2.59
N GLY A 137 6.52 0.76 -2.49
CA GLY A 137 5.48 -0.20 -2.15
C GLY A 137 5.72 -0.80 -0.77
N LEU A 138 5.64 -2.13 -0.72
CA LEU A 138 5.96 -2.95 0.44
C LEU A 138 7.16 -2.42 1.23
N GLY A 139 7.01 -2.32 2.55
CA GLY A 139 8.02 -1.76 3.44
C GLY A 139 7.89 -0.24 3.66
N THR A 140 6.86 0.42 3.11
CA THR A 140 6.52 1.79 3.53
C THR A 140 5.72 1.76 4.85
N PRO A 141 6.16 2.49 5.89
CA PRO A 141 5.50 2.44 7.20
C PRO A 141 4.32 3.40 7.31
N ASP A 142 3.54 3.21 8.36
CA ASP A 142 2.60 4.20 8.89
C ASP A 142 3.34 5.39 9.55
N ILE A 143 2.59 6.38 10.04
CA ILE A 143 3.21 7.54 10.71
C ILE A 143 3.87 7.22 12.06
N HIS A 144 3.62 6.03 12.62
CA HIS A 144 4.24 5.52 13.83
C HIS A 144 5.50 4.70 13.55
N GLY A 145 5.85 4.51 12.28
CA GLY A 145 7.01 3.73 11.85
C GLY A 145 6.79 2.22 11.89
N LYS A 146 5.53 1.76 11.82
CA LYS A 146 5.14 0.35 11.83
C LYS A 146 4.55 -0.05 10.47
N LEU A 147 4.25 -1.34 10.29
CA LEU A 147 3.58 -1.87 9.09
C LEU A 147 2.08 -1.53 9.01
N GLY A 148 1.56 -0.76 9.97
CA GLY A 148 0.18 -0.29 10.02
C GLY A 148 -0.77 -1.24 10.74
N THR A 149 -1.58 -0.67 11.61
CA THR A 149 -2.77 -1.33 12.17
C THR A 149 -3.89 -0.30 12.25
N GLY A 150 -5.07 -0.65 11.76
CA GLY A 150 -6.24 0.23 11.82
C GLY A 150 -6.79 0.39 13.23
N VAL A 151 -7.83 1.22 13.32
CA VAL A 151 -8.55 1.49 14.57
C VAL A 151 -10.04 1.28 14.36
N LEU A 152 -10.64 0.41 15.16
CA LEU A 152 -12.09 0.26 15.26
C LEU A 152 -12.63 1.29 16.26
N PHE A 153 -13.54 2.15 15.81
CA PHE A 153 -14.33 3.03 16.65
C PHE A 153 -15.73 2.47 16.83
N THR A 154 -16.20 2.36 18.07
CA THR A 154 -17.49 1.74 18.35
C THR A 154 -18.23 2.35 19.54
N THR A 155 -19.56 2.27 19.54
CA THR A 155 -20.40 2.56 20.73
C THR A 155 -20.59 1.35 21.64
N GLU A 156 -20.25 0.15 21.15
CA GLU A 156 -20.39 -1.11 21.88
C GLU A 156 -19.47 -1.11 23.11
N LYS A 157 -20.05 -1.34 24.29
CA LYS A 157 -19.32 -1.22 25.57
C LYS A 157 -18.57 -2.49 25.98
N GLU A 158 -18.95 -3.64 25.43
CA GLU A 158 -18.44 -4.95 25.82
C GLU A 158 -17.84 -5.68 24.61
N ILE A 159 -16.66 -5.24 24.17
CA ILE A 159 -15.87 -5.95 23.14
C ILE A 159 -14.71 -6.68 23.83
N ASP A 160 -14.60 -7.99 23.59
CA ASP A 160 -13.39 -8.72 23.96
C ASP A 160 -12.23 -8.33 23.03
N THR A 161 -11.33 -7.50 23.54
CA THR A 161 -10.15 -7.05 22.81
C THR A 161 -8.91 -7.92 23.05
N GLY A 162 -9.00 -8.97 23.88
CA GLY A 162 -7.84 -9.72 24.35
C GLY A 162 -7.06 -10.44 23.25
N HIS A 163 -7.72 -10.75 22.13
CA HIS A 163 -7.16 -11.46 20.99
C HIS A 163 -6.90 -10.56 19.77
N LEU A 164 -7.40 -9.31 19.78
CA LEU A 164 -7.34 -8.43 18.62
C LEU A 164 -5.96 -7.78 18.49
N LYS A 165 -5.44 -7.75 17.26
CA LYS A 165 -4.27 -6.93 16.91
C LYS A 165 -4.68 -5.47 16.71
N THR A 166 -5.91 -5.28 16.20
CA THR A 166 -6.57 -4.00 15.94
C THR A 166 -6.80 -3.23 17.23
N GLN A 167 -6.51 -1.93 17.20
CA GLN A 167 -6.85 -1.06 18.31
C GLN A 167 -8.35 -0.76 18.32
N VAL A 168 -9.00 -0.92 19.47
CA VAL A 168 -10.39 -0.50 19.67
C VAL A 168 -10.44 0.82 20.45
N ALA A 169 -11.31 1.72 20.02
CA ALA A 169 -11.58 3.00 20.67
C ALA A 169 -13.10 3.23 20.74
N PHE A 170 -13.55 3.91 21.79
CA PHE A 170 -14.98 4.09 22.05
C PHE A 170 -15.46 5.47 21.61
N LEU A 171 -16.66 5.51 21.05
CA LEU A 171 -17.37 6.72 20.69
C LEU A 171 -18.21 7.21 21.87
N GLU A 172 -18.12 8.51 22.16
CA GLU A 172 -18.91 9.16 23.20
C GLU A 172 -20.13 9.83 22.58
N GLU A 173 -21.35 9.45 22.98
CA GLU A 173 -22.56 10.12 22.55
C GLU A 173 -22.66 11.52 23.16
N LYS A 174 -22.69 12.57 22.33
CA LYS A 174 -22.83 13.97 22.77
C LYS A 174 -24.29 14.39 22.87
N ARG A 175 -25.10 13.92 21.93
CA ARG A 175 -26.56 14.01 21.90
C ARG A 175 -27.07 12.87 21.02
N LYS A 176 -28.36 12.59 21.07
CA LYS A 176 -28.98 11.53 20.26
C LYS A 176 -28.53 11.60 18.80
N GLY A 177 -27.86 10.56 18.33
CA GLY A 177 -27.38 10.42 16.95
C GLY A 177 -26.07 11.17 16.61
N LEU A 178 -25.45 11.89 17.56
CA LEU A 178 -24.17 12.57 17.37
C LEU A 178 -23.13 12.02 18.34
N TYR A 179 -22.07 11.46 17.77
CA TYR A 179 -21.02 10.76 18.49
C TYR A 179 -19.68 11.44 18.27
N HIS A 180 -18.87 11.49 19.32
CA HIS A 180 -17.51 12.03 19.30
C HIS A 180 -16.49 10.90 19.43
N GLY A 181 -15.46 10.94 18.59
CA GLY A 181 -14.32 10.03 18.67
C GLY A 181 -13.00 10.79 18.73
N ILE A 182 -11.98 10.12 19.26
CA ILE A 182 -10.62 10.67 19.36
C ILE A 182 -9.67 9.75 18.61
N LEU A 183 -9.13 10.24 17.51
CA LEU A 183 -8.07 9.57 16.77
C LEU A 183 -6.71 9.92 17.38
N LYS A 184 -5.98 8.91 17.86
CA LYS A 184 -4.61 9.08 18.34
C LYS A 184 -3.66 9.22 17.15
N GLY A 185 -2.76 10.19 17.25
CA GLY A 185 -1.71 10.46 16.27
C GLY A 185 -0.33 10.23 16.87
N PRO A 186 0.74 10.83 16.31
CA PRO A 186 2.11 10.59 16.74
C PRO A 186 2.37 11.04 18.18
N VAL A 187 3.34 10.38 18.82
CA VAL A 187 3.83 10.72 20.16
C VAL A 187 4.59 12.04 20.13
N ARG A 188 4.28 12.96 21.04
CA ARG A 188 5.04 14.18 21.31
C ARG A 188 5.72 14.13 22.68
N LYS A 189 6.91 14.72 22.76
CA LYS A 189 7.63 14.90 24.04
C LYS A 189 7.11 16.12 24.80
N LYS A 190 6.85 15.96 26.09
CA LYS A 190 6.57 17.01 27.07
C LYS A 190 7.68 17.05 28.12
N ARG A 191 7.71 18.11 28.96
CA ARG A 191 8.65 18.19 30.10
C ARG A 191 8.47 17.03 31.11
N THR A 192 7.26 16.46 31.19
CA THR A 192 6.88 15.42 32.16
C THR A 192 6.81 14.00 31.57
N GLY A 193 7.19 13.80 30.30
CA GLY A 193 7.12 12.49 29.64
C GLY A 193 6.76 12.58 28.16
N THR A 194 6.03 11.57 27.67
CA THR A 194 5.53 11.50 26.29
C THR A 194 4.03 11.30 26.29
N GLU A 195 3.35 11.87 25.30
CA GLU A 195 1.91 11.67 25.10
C GLU A 195 1.57 11.63 23.62
N ASP A 196 0.49 10.95 23.27
CA ASP A 196 -0.04 10.99 21.91
C ASP A 196 -0.65 12.36 21.61
N THR A 197 -0.40 12.86 20.40
CA THR A 197 -1.28 13.90 19.84
C THR A 197 -2.63 13.30 19.49
N THR A 198 -3.67 14.12 19.48
CA THR A 198 -5.03 13.65 19.20
C THR A 198 -5.72 14.55 18.19
N LEU A 199 -6.65 13.95 17.44
CA LEU A 199 -7.57 14.62 16.55
C LEU A 199 -8.98 14.16 16.90
N GLY A 200 -9.79 15.07 17.41
CA GLY A 200 -11.22 14.82 17.60
C GLY A 200 -11.95 14.78 16.27
N PHE A 201 -12.95 13.92 16.17
CA PHE A 201 -13.87 13.84 15.04
C PHE A 201 -15.30 13.61 15.55
N GLU A 202 -16.28 13.89 14.71
CA GLU A 202 -17.69 13.67 15.03
C GLU A 202 -18.37 12.84 13.95
N VAL A 203 -19.32 12.00 14.35
CA VAL A 203 -20.16 11.22 13.44
C VAL A 203 -21.62 11.46 13.80
N GLU A 204 -22.37 11.99 12.84
CA GLU A 204 -23.80 12.26 12.95
C GLU A 204 -24.57 11.23 12.12
N VAL A 205 -25.37 10.40 12.77
CA VAL A 205 -26.26 9.43 12.12
C VAL A 205 -27.33 10.18 11.33
N ILE A 206 -27.45 9.87 10.04
CA ILE A 206 -28.45 10.49 9.14
C ILE A 206 -29.68 9.58 9.07
N ASP A 207 -29.46 8.30 8.79
CA ASP A 207 -30.48 7.26 8.67
C ASP A 207 -29.88 5.86 8.96
N ASP A 208 -30.65 4.79 8.72
CA ASP A 208 -30.24 3.40 9.00
C ASP A 208 -29.15 2.86 8.07
N SER A 209 -28.67 3.66 7.11
CA SER A 209 -27.69 3.29 6.10
C SER A 209 -26.58 4.32 5.90
N SER A 210 -26.63 5.46 6.59
CA SER A 210 -25.67 6.54 6.38
C SER A 210 -25.40 7.40 7.61
N ALA A 211 -24.19 7.93 7.68
CA ALA A 211 -23.75 8.85 8.73
C ALA A 211 -22.77 9.90 8.18
N ARG A 212 -22.86 11.14 8.66
CA ARG A 212 -21.93 12.21 8.31
C ARG A 212 -20.71 12.20 9.25
N LEU A 213 -19.52 11.97 8.69
CA LEU A 213 -18.25 12.08 9.40
C LEU A 213 -17.64 13.48 9.22
N HIS A 214 -17.40 14.17 10.33
CA HIS A 214 -16.61 15.39 10.43
C HIS A 214 -15.19 15.06 10.89
N LEU A 215 -14.23 15.02 9.96
CA LEU A 215 -12.84 14.66 10.21
C LEU A 215 -11.89 15.66 9.53
N GLY A 216 -10.93 16.21 10.28
CA GLY A 216 -9.88 17.07 9.73
C GLY A 216 -10.39 18.38 9.11
N GLY A 217 -11.55 18.87 9.51
CA GLY A 217 -12.18 20.07 8.93
C GLY A 217 -13.00 19.79 7.66
N HIS A 218 -13.16 18.52 7.28
CA HIS A 218 -14.01 18.09 6.17
C HIS A 218 -15.21 17.33 6.71
N ALA A 219 -16.37 17.52 6.08
CA ALA A 219 -17.57 16.71 6.30
C ALA A 219 -17.78 15.78 5.09
N LYS A 220 -18.00 14.50 5.33
CA LYS A 220 -18.30 13.50 4.31
C LYS A 220 -19.38 12.55 4.78
N ASP A 221 -20.34 12.28 3.92
CA ASP A 221 -21.37 11.29 4.17
C ASP A 221 -20.79 9.91 3.89
N LEU A 222 -20.82 9.06 4.90
CA LEU A 222 -20.44 7.66 4.84
C LEU A 222 -21.70 6.84 4.57
N ILE A 223 -21.59 5.91 3.61
CA ILE A 223 -22.63 4.94 3.31
C ILE A 223 -22.20 3.62 3.95
N LEU A 224 -23.12 2.95 4.62
CA LEU A 224 -22.88 1.66 5.27
C LEU A 224 -22.28 0.65 4.28
N GLY A 225 -21.16 0.05 4.67
CA GLY A 225 -20.42 -0.92 3.87
C GLY A 225 -19.60 -0.34 2.72
N GLN A 226 -19.59 0.98 2.52
CA GLN A 226 -18.79 1.64 1.48
C GLN A 226 -17.61 2.40 2.08
N TRP A 227 -16.46 2.29 1.42
CA TRP A 227 -15.27 3.03 1.80
C TRP A 227 -15.38 4.50 1.39
N SER A 228 -15.05 5.40 2.31
CA SER A 228 -14.95 6.83 2.08
C SER A 228 -13.90 7.18 1.01
N PRO A 229 -13.86 8.42 0.49
CA PRO A 229 -12.64 8.96 -0.09
C PRO A 229 -11.47 8.93 0.92
N VAL A 230 -10.23 9.04 0.43
CA VAL A 230 -9.06 9.21 1.32
C VAL A 230 -9.12 10.59 1.99
N PHE A 231 -8.97 10.61 3.31
CA PHE A 231 -8.90 11.82 4.12
C PHE A 231 -7.44 12.23 4.35
N GLU A 232 -7.17 13.51 4.18
CA GLU A 232 -5.94 14.15 4.69
C GLU A 232 -6.22 14.73 6.08
N VAL A 233 -5.47 14.30 7.08
CA VAL A 233 -5.63 14.75 8.47
C VAL A 233 -4.36 15.42 8.99
N VAL A 234 -4.52 16.35 9.94
CA VAL A 234 -3.41 17.15 10.45
C VAL A 234 -3.34 17.08 11.98
N PHE A 235 -2.23 16.56 12.50
CA PHE A 235 -1.93 16.53 13.92
C PHE A 235 -1.01 17.69 14.30
N LYS A 236 -1.39 18.46 15.33
CA LYS A 236 -0.58 19.56 15.87
C LYS A 236 0.43 19.02 16.90
N ILE A 237 1.71 19.02 16.55
CA ILE A 237 2.82 18.61 17.42
C ILE A 237 3.46 19.87 18.02
N GLY A 238 2.99 20.26 19.20
CA GLY A 238 3.38 21.54 19.82
C GLY A 238 2.83 22.75 19.05
N MET A 239 3.45 23.91 19.21
CA MET A 239 2.98 25.15 18.55
C MET A 239 3.43 25.28 17.09
N LEU A 240 4.61 24.76 16.73
CA LEU A 240 5.27 25.05 15.46
C LEU A 240 5.20 23.91 14.43
N TYR A 241 5.07 22.66 14.87
CA TYR A 241 5.09 21.50 13.98
C TYR A 241 3.69 20.94 13.75
N LYS A 242 3.41 20.59 12.48
CA LYS A 242 2.21 19.88 12.07
C LYS A 242 2.64 18.64 11.31
N LEU A 243 2.08 17.48 11.67
CA LEU A 243 2.23 16.26 10.89
C LEU A 243 0.96 16.06 10.07
N ARG A 244 1.11 15.88 8.76
CA ARG A 244 0.00 15.47 7.90
C ARG A 244 0.07 13.97 7.67
N ALA A 245 -1.10 13.33 7.73
CA ALA A 245 -1.27 11.91 7.47
C ALA A 245 -2.46 11.70 6.54
N VAL A 246 -2.54 10.50 5.97
CA VAL A 246 -3.68 10.09 5.15
C VAL A 246 -4.31 8.85 5.76
N THR A 247 -5.63 8.74 5.67
CA THR A 247 -6.38 7.56 6.13
C THR A 247 -7.64 7.41 5.29
N ARG A 248 -8.33 6.28 5.45
CA ARG A 248 -9.62 6.00 4.83
C ARG A 248 -10.51 5.36 5.87
N VAL A 249 -11.81 5.60 5.73
CA VAL A 249 -12.81 5.20 6.71
C VAL A 249 -13.86 4.33 6.04
N ILE A 250 -14.36 3.35 6.75
CA ILE A 250 -15.60 2.64 6.39
C ILE A 250 -16.54 2.64 7.60
N LEU A 251 -17.82 2.87 7.32
CA LEU A 251 -18.91 2.63 8.27
C LEU A 251 -19.34 1.17 8.10
N THR A 252 -19.10 0.33 9.09
CA THR A 252 -19.38 -1.12 8.99
C THR A 252 -20.65 -1.51 9.69
N GLN A 253 -21.11 -0.71 10.66
CA GLN A 253 -22.37 -0.92 11.36
C GLN A 253 -22.95 0.42 11.84
N ILE A 254 -24.28 0.52 11.84
CA ILE A 254 -25.00 1.69 12.36
C ILE A 254 -26.24 1.30 13.20
N GLN A 255 -26.83 0.14 12.94
CA GLN A 255 -27.95 -0.39 13.71
C GLN A 255 -27.44 -0.99 15.02
N SER A 256 -28.19 -0.74 16.10
CA SER A 256 -27.93 -1.07 17.52
C SER A 256 -26.65 -0.47 18.11
N GLU A 257 -25.53 -0.60 17.41
CA GLU A 257 -24.23 -0.05 17.73
C GLU A 257 -23.61 0.52 16.46
N ILE A 258 -22.84 1.59 16.61
CA ILE A 258 -22.11 2.21 15.50
C ILE A 258 -20.72 1.61 15.47
N ARG A 259 -20.26 1.18 14.30
CA ARG A 259 -18.88 0.74 14.05
C ARG A 259 -18.30 1.48 12.86
N LEU A 260 -17.17 2.13 13.07
CA LEU A 260 -16.35 2.73 12.02
C LEU A 260 -14.96 2.12 12.08
N TYR A 261 -14.41 1.76 10.93
CA TYR A 261 -13.03 1.31 10.86
C TYR A 261 -12.19 2.35 10.12
N PHE A 262 -11.16 2.85 10.80
CA PHE A 262 -10.15 3.72 10.20
C PHE A 262 -8.95 2.87 9.80
N LEU A 263 -8.54 2.96 8.55
CA LEU A 263 -7.25 2.43 8.11
C LEU A 263 -6.11 3.08 8.90
N PRO A 264 -4.95 2.40 9.03
CA PRO A 264 -3.78 2.97 9.69
C PRO A 264 -3.47 4.39 9.19
N LEU A 265 -2.98 5.25 10.08
CA LEU A 265 -2.56 6.60 9.71
C LEU A 265 -1.28 6.53 8.86
N GLN A 266 -1.40 6.83 7.58
CA GLN A 266 -0.31 6.64 6.61
C GLN A 266 0.44 7.94 6.35
N ILE A 267 1.67 7.81 5.85
CA ILE A 267 2.54 8.93 5.57
C ILE A 267 1.94 9.81 4.46
N HIS A 268 1.78 11.11 4.72
CA HIS A 268 1.42 12.04 3.65
C HIS A 268 2.61 12.22 2.68
N PRO A 269 2.45 11.95 1.38
CA PRO A 269 3.60 11.81 0.46
C PRO A 269 4.35 13.13 0.21
N LEU A 270 3.67 14.28 0.37
CA LEU A 270 4.25 15.62 0.16
C LEU A 270 4.65 16.37 1.44
N HIS A 271 4.25 15.88 2.62
CA HIS A 271 4.33 16.66 3.88
C HIS A 271 4.89 15.84 5.04
N SER A 272 5.55 14.74 4.73
CA SER A 272 6.20 13.88 5.71
C SER A 272 7.59 14.37 6.07
N PRO A 273 8.04 14.20 7.33
CA PRO A 273 9.44 14.35 7.70
C PRO A 273 10.34 13.30 7.03
N TRP A 274 9.77 12.18 6.58
CA TRP A 274 10.47 11.14 5.83
C TRP A 274 10.18 11.27 4.34
N ARG A 275 11.21 11.02 3.52
CA ARG A 275 11.05 11.02 2.07
C ARG A 275 10.29 9.77 1.64
N TYR A 276 8.98 9.93 1.44
CA TYR A 276 8.12 8.88 0.92
C TYR A 276 8.58 8.43 -0.47
N ALA A 277 8.63 9.35 -1.42
CA ALA A 277 8.90 9.06 -2.83
C ALA A 277 9.86 10.10 -3.42
N THR A 278 10.38 9.83 -4.62
CA THR A 278 11.36 10.71 -5.31
C THR A 278 11.13 10.73 -6.82
N PRO A 279 11.50 11.79 -7.54
CA PRO A 279 11.78 13.14 -7.04
C PRO A 279 10.48 13.82 -6.58
N GLY A 280 10.56 14.77 -5.63
CA GLY A 280 9.37 15.40 -5.04
C GLY A 280 8.41 16.03 -6.06
N GLY A 281 8.92 16.54 -7.19
CA GLY A 281 8.09 17.09 -8.28
C GLY A 281 7.26 16.02 -9.01
N PHE A 282 7.79 14.80 -9.15
CA PHE A 282 7.03 13.66 -9.69
C PHE A 282 5.90 13.29 -8.73
N VAL A 283 6.21 13.11 -7.44
CA VAL A 283 5.22 12.77 -6.39
C VAL A 283 4.10 13.81 -6.32
N LYS A 284 4.46 15.10 -6.37
CA LYS A 284 3.50 16.20 -6.35
C LYS A 284 2.54 16.14 -7.54
N ARG A 285 3.05 15.94 -8.76
CA ARG A 285 2.21 15.81 -9.95
C ARG A 285 1.29 14.60 -9.86
N THR A 286 1.83 13.42 -9.53
CA THR A 286 1.02 12.20 -9.36
C THR A 286 -0.10 12.42 -8.35
N TRP A 287 0.18 13.03 -7.19
CA TRP A 287 -0.83 13.33 -6.17
C TRP A 287 -1.91 14.31 -6.67
N GLN A 288 -1.52 15.35 -7.41
CA GLN A 288 -2.44 16.38 -7.91
C GLN A 288 -3.32 15.88 -9.06
N GLU A 289 -2.75 15.09 -9.97
CA GLU A 289 -3.43 14.58 -11.17
C GLU A 289 -4.36 13.41 -10.83
N HIS A 290 -3.97 12.57 -9.85
CA HIS A 290 -4.72 11.37 -9.51
C HIS A 290 -5.57 11.46 -8.25
N GLY A 291 -5.45 12.55 -7.51
CA GLY A 291 -6.06 12.72 -6.20
C GLY A 291 -5.36 11.88 -5.11
N PRO A 292 -5.82 12.01 -3.86
CA PRO A 292 -5.25 11.27 -2.73
C PRO A 292 -5.33 9.75 -2.89
N PHE A 293 -4.23 9.05 -2.58
CA PHE A 293 -4.13 7.59 -2.58
C PHE A 293 -3.45 7.08 -1.30
N LEU A 294 -3.65 5.80 -0.99
CA LEU A 294 -3.04 5.14 0.16
C LEU A 294 -1.54 4.91 -0.07
N THR A 295 -0.72 5.28 0.90
CA THR A 295 0.74 5.33 0.82
C THR A 295 1.47 4.28 1.64
N ILE A 296 0.80 3.59 2.57
CA ILE A 296 1.41 2.49 3.32
C ILE A 296 1.74 1.31 2.39
N GLY A 297 2.73 0.49 2.75
CA GLY A 297 3.20 -0.61 1.91
C GLY A 297 2.15 -1.66 1.62
N TRP A 298 1.31 -1.99 2.61
CA TRP A 298 0.17 -2.91 2.46
C TRP A 298 -1.13 -2.22 2.87
N PRO A 299 -1.77 -1.50 1.93
CA PRO A 299 -3.02 -0.80 2.23
C PRO A 299 -4.23 -1.75 2.34
N GLN A 300 -4.13 -2.99 1.85
CA GLN A 300 -5.15 -4.04 2.01
C GLN A 300 -5.03 -4.61 3.43
N ASP A 301 -5.79 -4.04 4.36
CA ASP A 301 -5.68 -4.32 5.80
C ASP A 301 -6.27 -5.68 6.17
N THR A 302 -5.44 -6.72 6.06
CA THR A 302 -5.82 -8.09 6.46
C THR A 302 -6.03 -8.20 7.95
N THR A 303 -5.36 -7.37 8.76
CA THR A 303 -5.54 -7.37 10.21
C THR A 303 -6.98 -6.99 10.55
N GLY A 304 -7.51 -5.94 9.91
CA GLY A 304 -8.91 -5.54 10.09
C GLY A 304 -9.92 -6.60 9.67
N LEU A 305 -9.62 -7.41 8.64
CA LEU A 305 -10.47 -8.53 8.23
C LEU A 305 -10.39 -9.69 9.24
N GLU A 306 -9.17 -10.14 9.58
CA GLU A 306 -8.92 -11.22 10.56
C GLU A 306 -9.60 -10.93 11.91
N ASP A 307 -9.54 -9.67 12.35
CA ASP A 307 -10.11 -9.20 13.62
C ASP A 307 -11.63 -8.88 13.52
N GLY A 308 -12.29 -9.21 12.41
CA GLY A 308 -13.75 -9.04 12.24
C GLY A 308 -14.22 -7.58 12.29
N CYS A 309 -13.36 -6.64 11.88
CA CYS A 309 -13.69 -5.22 11.82
C CYS A 309 -14.41 -4.84 10.52
N MET A 310 -14.32 -5.67 9.49
CA MET A 310 -14.98 -5.53 8.19
C MET A 310 -15.36 -6.92 7.63
N SER A 311 -16.31 -6.97 6.69
CA SER A 311 -16.67 -8.21 5.98
C SER A 311 -15.72 -8.51 4.82
N ASP A 312 -15.81 -9.73 4.28
CA ASP A 312 -15.10 -10.16 3.07
C ASP A 312 -15.34 -9.19 1.90
N GLU A 313 -16.60 -8.82 1.65
CA GLU A 313 -16.98 -7.92 0.56
C GLU A 313 -16.41 -6.51 0.76
N GLN A 314 -16.37 -6.04 2.00
CA GLN A 314 -15.79 -4.75 2.35
C GLN A 314 -14.26 -4.76 2.14
N PHE A 315 -13.58 -5.84 2.52
CA PHE A 315 -12.16 -6.02 2.24
C PHE A 315 -11.88 -6.11 0.73
N LEU A 316 -12.67 -6.89 -0.02
CA LEU A 316 -12.52 -7.03 -1.46
C LEU A 316 -12.77 -5.69 -2.19
N ALA A 317 -13.73 -4.88 -1.73
CA ALA A 317 -13.93 -3.53 -2.24
C ALA A 317 -12.74 -2.60 -1.95
N LEU A 318 -12.07 -2.76 -0.79
CA LEU A 318 -10.82 -2.04 -0.51
C LEU A 318 -9.73 -2.46 -1.49
N ALA A 319 -9.51 -3.77 -1.65
CA ALA A 319 -8.53 -4.36 -2.55
C ALA A 319 -8.73 -3.86 -4.00
N ASP A 320 -9.96 -3.87 -4.49
CA ASP A 320 -10.33 -3.38 -5.82
C ASP A 320 -10.00 -1.91 -6.01
N SER A 321 -10.41 -1.05 -5.06
CA SER A 321 -10.15 0.38 -5.18
C SER A 321 -8.65 0.74 -5.14
N ILE A 322 -7.83 -0.05 -4.45
CA ILE A 322 -6.38 0.10 -4.44
C ILE A 322 -5.83 -0.31 -5.81
N PHE A 323 -6.25 -1.47 -6.32
CA PHE A 323 -5.84 -1.97 -7.62
C PHE A 323 -6.17 -0.97 -8.73
N GLU A 324 -7.41 -0.46 -8.78
CA GLU A 324 -7.86 0.53 -9.77
C GLU A 324 -7.07 1.84 -9.69
N THR A 325 -6.74 2.29 -8.47
CA THR A 325 -5.91 3.49 -8.29
C THR A 325 -4.50 3.28 -8.85
N ARG A 326 -3.90 2.11 -8.56
CA ARG A 326 -2.57 1.77 -9.06
C ARG A 326 -2.54 1.64 -10.58
N GLU A 327 -3.52 0.95 -11.14
CA GLU A 327 -3.70 0.80 -12.58
C GLU A 327 -3.85 2.16 -13.26
N ARG A 328 -4.75 3.02 -12.76
CA ARG A 328 -4.98 4.35 -13.36
C ARG A 328 -3.72 5.20 -13.43
N ILE A 329 -2.88 5.16 -12.39
CA ILE A 329 -1.60 5.87 -12.37
C ILE A 329 -0.61 5.22 -13.34
N LEU A 330 -0.51 3.89 -13.40
CA LEU A 330 0.32 3.19 -14.39
C LEU A 330 -0.09 3.57 -15.83
N MET A 331 -1.39 3.54 -16.15
CA MET A 331 -1.90 3.89 -17.47
C MET A 331 -1.58 5.35 -17.83
N HIS A 332 -1.59 6.26 -16.86
CA HIS A 332 -1.17 7.65 -17.07
C HIS A 332 0.34 7.80 -17.24
N GLN A 333 1.16 7.01 -16.54
CA GLN A 333 2.60 6.96 -16.83
C GLN A 333 2.86 6.40 -18.23
N LEU A 334 2.10 5.40 -18.65
CA LEU A 334 2.16 4.87 -20.01
C LEU A 334 1.87 5.98 -21.02
N ASP A 335 0.87 6.84 -20.83
CA ASP A 335 0.51 7.96 -21.74
C ASP A 335 1.66 8.93 -22.08
N SER A 336 2.66 9.05 -21.21
CA SER A 336 3.83 9.91 -21.44
C SER A 336 5.14 9.13 -21.60
N PHE A 337 5.08 7.81 -21.58
CA PHE A 337 6.23 6.94 -21.77
C PHE A 337 6.68 6.96 -23.24
N ASN A 338 7.95 7.30 -23.47
CA ASN A 338 8.57 7.33 -24.80
C ASN A 338 9.86 6.51 -24.84
N GLU A 339 10.61 6.45 -23.74
CA GLU A 339 11.84 5.68 -23.61
C GLU A 339 12.16 5.36 -22.15
N GLY A 340 13.06 4.41 -21.96
CA GLY A 340 13.60 3.99 -20.67
C GLY A 340 12.89 2.78 -20.08
N LEU A 341 12.72 2.80 -18.77
CA LEU A 341 12.11 1.72 -17.98
C LEU A 341 10.90 2.25 -17.19
N LEU A 342 9.73 1.65 -17.40
CA LEU A 342 8.54 1.87 -16.57
C LEU A 342 8.18 0.55 -15.87
N ALA A 343 8.29 0.51 -14.55
CA ALA A 343 7.99 -0.67 -13.76
C ALA A 343 6.87 -0.39 -12.76
N SER A 344 5.99 -1.36 -12.53
CA SER A 344 4.91 -1.27 -11.53
C SER A 344 4.63 -2.62 -10.90
N VAL A 345 4.49 -2.67 -9.58
CA VAL A 345 4.12 -3.89 -8.85
C VAL A 345 2.66 -3.81 -8.37
N PHE A 346 1.91 -4.87 -8.64
CA PHE A 346 0.57 -5.11 -8.13
C PHE A 346 0.64 -6.23 -7.08
N ASP A 347 0.46 -5.85 -5.82
CA ASP A 347 0.57 -6.73 -4.64
C ASP A 347 -0.77 -7.24 -4.12
N THR A 348 -1.88 -6.86 -4.77
CA THR A 348 -3.21 -7.11 -4.22
C THR A 348 -3.58 -8.59 -4.23
N MET A 349 -3.10 -9.34 -5.24
CA MET A 349 -3.29 -10.79 -5.32
C MET A 349 -2.70 -11.51 -4.11
N ASP A 350 -1.48 -11.17 -3.69
CA ASP A 350 -0.85 -11.71 -2.48
C ASP A 350 -1.78 -11.60 -1.25
N ARG A 351 -2.31 -10.39 -1.03
CA ARG A 351 -3.20 -10.08 0.11
C ARG A 351 -4.51 -10.84 0.03
N VAL A 352 -5.08 -10.97 -1.17
CA VAL A 352 -6.31 -11.73 -1.41
C VAL A 352 -6.07 -13.22 -1.19
N GLN A 353 -4.98 -13.78 -1.70
CA GLN A 353 -4.64 -15.19 -1.51
C GLN A 353 -4.46 -15.50 -0.01
N HIS A 354 -3.76 -14.64 0.74
CA HIS A 354 -3.62 -14.82 2.18
C HIS A 354 -4.96 -14.99 2.92
N MET A 355 -6.00 -14.28 2.50
CA MET A 355 -7.31 -14.30 3.18
C MET A 355 -8.25 -15.38 2.64
N PHE A 356 -8.18 -15.67 1.33
CA PHE A 356 -9.24 -16.40 0.63
C PHE A 356 -8.81 -17.70 -0.03
N TRP A 357 -7.51 -18.04 0.00
CA TRP A 357 -6.98 -19.22 -0.70
C TRP A 357 -7.68 -20.53 -0.33
N ARG A 358 -8.02 -20.68 0.96
CA ARG A 358 -8.61 -21.92 1.48
C ARG A 358 -10.09 -22.05 1.15
N ASP A 359 -10.86 -20.98 1.33
CA ASP A 359 -12.32 -21.06 1.46
C ASP A 359 -13.08 -20.41 0.28
N ARG A 360 -12.41 -19.58 -0.53
CA ARG A 360 -13.03 -18.80 -1.63
C ARG A 360 -12.22 -18.89 -2.94
N PRO A 361 -12.12 -20.08 -3.56
CA PRO A 361 -11.39 -20.26 -4.82
C PRO A 361 -11.98 -19.44 -5.98
N ASP A 362 -13.28 -19.11 -5.92
CA ASP A 362 -13.96 -18.21 -6.85
C ASP A 362 -13.34 -16.80 -6.84
N VAL A 363 -12.98 -16.29 -5.65
CA VAL A 363 -12.32 -14.99 -5.49
C VAL A 363 -10.91 -15.04 -6.07
N ILE A 364 -10.14 -16.08 -5.76
CA ILE A 364 -8.77 -16.23 -6.29
C ILE A 364 -8.79 -16.21 -7.81
N GLU A 365 -9.62 -17.06 -8.41
CA GLU A 365 -9.76 -17.15 -9.86
C GLU A 365 -10.19 -15.83 -10.50
N ALA A 366 -11.15 -15.12 -9.90
CA ALA A 366 -11.59 -13.81 -10.36
C ALA A 366 -10.44 -12.79 -10.35
N TRP A 367 -9.54 -12.85 -9.37
CA TRP A 367 -8.35 -11.99 -9.33
C TRP A 367 -7.32 -12.35 -10.39
N TYR A 368 -7.15 -13.64 -10.74
CA TYR A 368 -6.26 -14.02 -11.84
C TYR A 368 -6.79 -13.45 -13.16
N GLN A 369 -8.10 -13.56 -13.39
CA GLN A 369 -8.76 -12.97 -14.55
C GLN A 369 -8.68 -11.44 -14.56
N LYS A 370 -8.71 -10.79 -13.39
CA LYS A 370 -8.51 -9.34 -13.27
C LYS A 370 -7.09 -8.92 -13.68
N LEU A 371 -6.07 -9.69 -13.27
CA LEU A 371 -4.68 -9.47 -13.68
C LEU A 371 -4.47 -9.76 -15.18
N ASP A 372 -5.09 -10.81 -15.72
CA ASP A 372 -5.11 -11.06 -17.17
C ASP A 372 -5.68 -9.87 -17.95
N ALA A 373 -6.81 -9.32 -17.49
CA ALA A 373 -7.43 -8.17 -18.13
C ALA A 373 -6.56 -6.90 -18.02
N LEU A 374 -5.82 -6.71 -16.93
CA LEU A 374 -4.82 -5.63 -16.82
C LEU A 374 -3.73 -5.76 -17.88
N VAL A 375 -3.20 -6.96 -18.10
CA VAL A 375 -2.19 -7.21 -19.14
C VAL A 375 -2.74 -6.83 -20.51
N GLY A 376 -3.98 -7.26 -20.83
CA GLY A 376 -4.66 -6.88 -22.06
C GLY A 376 -4.79 -5.37 -22.25
N ARG A 377 -5.20 -4.64 -21.21
CA ARG A 377 -5.32 -3.17 -21.24
C ARG A 377 -3.96 -2.48 -21.38
N VAL A 378 -2.90 -3.01 -20.77
CA VAL A 378 -1.54 -2.46 -20.94
C VAL A 378 -1.05 -2.66 -22.37
N GLU A 379 -1.23 -3.85 -22.95
CA GLU A 379 -0.87 -4.12 -24.35
C GLU A 379 -1.66 -3.22 -25.31
N GLU A 380 -2.96 -3.08 -25.13
CA GLU A 380 -3.80 -2.19 -25.94
C GLU A 380 -3.32 -0.75 -25.85
N LYS A 381 -3.01 -0.27 -24.64
CA LYS A 381 -2.47 1.08 -24.41
C LYS A 381 -1.12 1.28 -25.10
N MET A 382 -0.24 0.26 -25.08
CA MET A 382 1.05 0.29 -25.77
C MET A 382 0.88 0.36 -27.29
N LEU A 383 0.02 -0.48 -27.86
CA LEU A 383 -0.30 -0.47 -29.30
C LEU A 383 -0.86 0.88 -29.74
N GLY A 384 -1.82 1.44 -28.99
CA GLY A 384 -2.39 2.76 -29.26
C GLY A 384 -1.38 3.92 -29.16
N ARG A 385 -0.22 3.69 -28.54
CA ARG A 385 0.89 4.65 -28.42
C ARG A 385 2.01 4.41 -29.42
N GLY A 386 1.89 3.43 -30.32
CA GLY A 386 2.95 3.06 -31.26
C GLY A 386 4.18 2.47 -30.57
N LEU A 387 3.99 1.81 -29.42
CA LEU A 387 5.04 1.12 -28.65
C LEU A 387 5.14 -0.36 -29.06
N ASP A 388 4.87 -0.69 -30.32
CA ASP A 388 4.84 -2.08 -30.83
C ASP A 388 6.18 -2.80 -30.68
N SER A 389 7.29 -2.05 -30.72
CA SER A 389 8.65 -2.54 -30.52
C SER A 389 9.14 -2.50 -29.07
N ALA A 390 8.32 -2.00 -28.13
CA ALA A 390 8.71 -1.94 -26.73
C ALA A 390 8.61 -3.33 -26.09
N HIS A 391 9.52 -3.60 -25.15
CA HIS A 391 9.52 -4.84 -24.39
C HIS A 391 8.54 -4.72 -23.23
N LEU A 392 7.44 -5.46 -23.26
CA LEU A 392 6.64 -5.76 -22.07
C LEU A 392 7.26 -6.99 -21.40
N LEU A 393 7.49 -6.91 -20.09
CA LEU A 393 7.92 -8.02 -19.25
C LEU A 393 6.92 -8.17 -18.11
N ILE A 394 6.47 -9.39 -17.86
CA ILE A 394 5.55 -9.71 -16.77
C ILE A 394 6.32 -10.64 -15.83
N VAL A 395 6.42 -10.25 -14.57
CA VAL A 395 7.24 -10.92 -13.55
C VAL A 395 6.40 -11.28 -12.35
#